data_AF-A0AAU6HIW2-F1
#
_entry.id   AF-A0AAU6HIW2-F1
#
_cell.length_a   1.000
_cell.length_b   1.000
_cell.length_c   1.000
_cell.angle_alpha   90.00
_cell.angle_beta   90.00
_cell.angle_gamma   90.00
#
_symmetry.space_group_name_H-M   'P 1'
#
loop_
_entity.id
_entity.type
_entity.pdbx_description
1 polymer ?
#
loop_
_entity_poly.entity_id
_entity_poly.type
_entity_poly.pdbx_seq_one_letter_code
_entity_poly.pdbx_strand_id
1 'polypeptide(L)'
;MNTTPTPTSAPKGKKVNAIQLLRGDPKVGAYVKKTLYKPCAADAYPVEVTYASLTGSSSPDIIVNVMTCADSVGIGSYVYRKHGGAKGGYDEVYANEQPSVYAGINKGELEVSRQTYAARDKVCCPSGEDVTSYRWKNGRFTEHTSSHTDYNKATPDDGTESEG
;
A
#
# COMPACT_ATOMS: atom_id res chain seq x y z
N MET A 1 22.77 4.52 10.62
CA MET A 1 21.83 4.32 11.75
C MET A 1 20.42 4.18 11.18
N ASN A 2 19.90 2.95 11.08
CA ASN A 2 18.56 2.71 10.52
C ASN A 2 17.50 3.16 11.51
N THR A 3 16.79 4.23 11.16
CA THR A 3 15.61 4.70 11.91
C THR A 3 14.43 3.80 11.52
N THR A 4 14.22 2.73 12.27
CA THR A 4 12.99 1.93 12.19
C THR A 4 11.81 2.83 12.55
N PRO A 5 10.82 3.05 11.67
CA PRO A 5 9.66 3.86 12.01
C PRO A 5 8.90 3.17 13.15
N THR A 6 8.75 3.87 14.26
CA THR A 6 8.00 3.42 15.42
C THR A 6 6.52 3.32 15.04
N PRO A 7 5.83 2.19 15.30
CA PRO A 7 4.39 2.12 15.06
C PRO A 7 3.68 3.14 15.96
N THR A 8 3.07 4.16 15.35
CA THR A 8 2.21 5.11 16.06
C THR A 8 1.07 4.36 16.74
N SER A 9 0.84 4.69 18.02
CA SER A 9 -0.22 4.12 18.86
C SER A 9 -1.55 4.03 18.10
N ALA A 10 -2.12 2.82 18.06
CA ALA A 10 -3.40 2.58 17.39
C ALA A 10 -4.49 3.51 17.95
N PRO A 11 -5.34 4.11 17.09
CA PRO A 11 -6.37 5.03 17.54
C PRO A 11 -7.28 4.35 18.57
N LYS A 12 -7.64 5.10 19.63
CA LYS A 12 -8.65 4.72 20.62
C LYS A 12 -10.04 4.75 19.97
N GLY A 13 -10.33 3.75 19.15
CA GLY A 13 -11.57 3.58 18.42
C GLY A 13 -11.74 2.12 18.02
N LYS A 14 -12.97 1.72 17.68
CA LYS A 14 -13.24 0.37 17.16
C LYS A 14 -12.37 0.16 15.91
N LYS A 15 -11.44 -0.81 15.97
CA LYS A 15 -10.62 -1.20 14.81
C LYS A 15 -11.55 -1.51 13.64
N VAL A 16 -11.22 -0.98 12.47
CA VAL A 16 -11.97 -1.26 11.25
C VAL A 16 -11.87 -2.75 10.92
N ASN A 17 -12.96 -3.35 10.45
CA ASN A 17 -12.89 -4.68 9.86
C ASN A 17 -12.52 -4.53 8.38
N ALA A 18 -11.22 -4.55 8.07
CA ALA A 18 -10.71 -4.37 6.72
C ALA A 18 -11.25 -5.41 5.73
N ILE A 19 -11.49 -6.65 6.19
CA ILE A 19 -12.05 -7.72 5.36
C ILE A 19 -13.48 -7.39 4.95
N GLN A 20 -14.30 -6.94 5.90
CA GLN A 20 -15.67 -6.53 5.62
C GLN A 20 -15.73 -5.28 4.74
N LEU A 21 -14.80 -4.34 4.95
CA LEU A 21 -14.69 -3.14 4.13
C LEU A 21 -14.41 -3.50 2.66
N LEU A 22 -13.35 -4.27 2.40
CA LEU A 22 -12.96 -4.69 1.04
C LEU A 22 -14.01 -5.59 0.36
N ARG A 23 -14.62 -6.53 1.10
CA ARG A 23 -15.69 -7.39 0.53
C ARG A 23 -16.94 -6.59 0.18
N GLY A 24 -17.26 -5.56 0.97
CA GLY A 24 -18.44 -4.73 0.81
C GLY A 24 -18.31 -3.62 -0.23
N ASP A 25 -17.08 -3.28 -0.61
CA ASP A 25 -16.79 -2.22 -1.56
C ASP A 25 -17.00 -2.70 -3.01
N PRO A 26 -17.93 -2.10 -3.78
CA PRO A 26 -18.16 -2.49 -5.17
C PRO A 26 -16.97 -2.18 -6.10
N LYS A 27 -16.06 -1.26 -5.72
CA LYS A 27 -14.89 -0.90 -6.54
C LYS A 27 -13.78 -1.94 -6.47
N VAL A 28 -13.74 -2.75 -5.41
CA VAL A 28 -12.79 -3.84 -5.25
C VAL A 28 -13.10 -4.97 -6.22
N GLY A 29 -12.09 -5.38 -6.98
CA GLY A 29 -12.16 -6.39 -8.02
C GLY A 29 -12.42 -7.80 -7.50
N ALA A 30 -12.92 -8.65 -8.40
CA ALA A 30 -13.32 -10.02 -8.08
C ALA A 30 -12.15 -10.89 -7.61
N TYR A 31 -10.94 -10.66 -8.16
CA TYR A 31 -9.75 -11.42 -7.79
C TYR A 31 -9.36 -11.17 -6.33
N VAL A 32 -9.29 -9.91 -5.91
CA VAL A 32 -9.00 -9.53 -4.52
C VAL A 32 -10.09 -10.08 -3.59
N LYS A 33 -11.38 -9.91 -3.94
CA LYS A 33 -12.49 -10.48 -3.15
C LYS A 33 -12.39 -12.00 -2.98
N LYS A 34 -11.96 -12.71 -4.02
CA LYS A 34 -11.76 -14.16 -3.98
C LYS A 34 -10.62 -14.53 -3.04
N THR A 35 -9.50 -13.82 -3.07
CA THR A 35 -8.39 -14.02 -2.10
C THR A 35 -8.84 -13.81 -0.67
N LEU A 36 -9.76 -12.87 -0.45
CA LEU A 36 -10.34 -12.58 0.86
C LEU A 36 -11.50 -13.50 1.21
N TYR A 37 -11.87 -14.52 0.44
CA TYR A 37 -13.04 -15.37 0.74
C TYR A 37 -12.83 -16.24 1.98
N LYS A 38 -11.59 -16.70 2.21
CA LYS A 38 -11.20 -17.49 3.38
C LYS A 38 -9.88 -16.98 3.98
N PRO A 39 -9.64 -17.18 5.28
CA PRO A 39 -8.32 -16.94 5.87
C PRO A 39 -7.24 -17.80 5.20
N CYS A 40 -5.99 -17.33 5.25
CA CYS A 40 -4.82 -18.10 4.82
C CYS A 40 -4.48 -19.21 5.81
N ALA A 41 -4.58 -18.92 7.11
CA ALA A 41 -4.35 -19.88 8.19
C ALA A 41 -5.16 -19.47 9.42
N ALA A 42 -5.88 -20.43 10.02
CA ALA A 42 -6.82 -20.16 11.12
C ALA A 42 -7.75 -18.97 10.80
N ASP A 43 -7.60 -17.84 11.50
CA ASP A 43 -8.37 -16.61 11.29
C ASP A 43 -7.55 -15.48 10.63
N ALA A 44 -6.31 -15.75 10.21
CA ALA A 44 -5.41 -14.78 9.61
C ALA A 44 -5.67 -14.62 8.09
N TYR A 45 -6.06 -13.43 7.68
CA TYR A 45 -6.19 -13.03 6.27
C TYR A 45 -4.89 -12.40 5.77
N PRO A 46 -4.60 -12.42 4.45
CA PRO A 46 -3.38 -11.83 3.89
C PRO A 46 -3.56 -10.33 3.72
N VAL A 47 -3.87 -9.63 4.80
CA VAL A 47 -4.17 -8.21 4.80
C VAL A 47 -3.34 -7.50 5.84
N GLU A 48 -2.67 -6.44 5.40
CA GLU A 48 -1.99 -5.49 6.27
C GLU A 48 -2.78 -4.19 6.33
N VAL A 49 -2.89 -3.62 7.53
CA VAL A 49 -3.64 -2.39 7.79
C VAL A 49 -2.75 -1.38 8.48
N THR A 50 -2.61 -0.20 7.87
CA THR A 50 -1.87 0.93 8.42
C THR A 50 -2.80 2.12 8.59
N TYR A 51 -2.66 2.86 9.70
CA TYR A 51 -3.42 4.09 9.93
C TYR A 51 -2.50 5.29 9.75
N ALA A 52 -2.94 6.27 8.97
CA ALA A 52 -2.11 7.41 8.57
C ALA A 52 -2.93 8.69 8.44
N SER A 53 -2.26 9.84 8.50
CA SER A 53 -2.90 11.14 8.22
C SER A 53 -2.45 11.63 6.84
N LEU A 54 -3.13 11.17 5.78
CA LEU A 54 -2.78 11.49 4.38
C LEU A 54 -3.71 12.53 3.76
N THR A 55 -4.99 12.54 4.16
CA THR A 55 -6.03 13.38 3.55
C THR A 55 -6.39 14.61 4.37
N GLY A 56 -5.74 14.78 5.53
CA GLY A 56 -5.99 15.88 6.48
C GLY A 56 -7.33 15.79 7.21
N SER A 57 -8.01 14.63 7.21
CA SER A 57 -9.22 14.44 8.02
C SER A 57 -8.94 14.32 9.51
N SER A 58 -9.96 14.58 10.33
CA SER A 58 -9.90 14.44 11.79
C SER A 58 -9.76 13.00 12.27
N SER A 59 -10.16 12.03 11.44
CA SER A 59 -9.89 10.61 11.64
C SER A 59 -8.75 10.17 10.74
N PRO A 60 -7.91 9.21 11.16
CA PRO A 60 -6.87 8.67 10.30
C PRO A 60 -7.48 7.97 9.08
N ASP A 61 -6.80 8.11 7.96
CA ASP A 61 -6.98 7.27 6.77
C ASP A 61 -6.49 5.85 7.06
N ILE A 62 -7.07 4.89 6.38
CA ILE A 62 -6.75 3.47 6.51
C ILE A 62 -6.14 3.01 5.20
N ILE A 63 -4.88 2.62 5.24
CA ILE A 63 -4.20 1.94 4.14
C ILE A 63 -4.42 0.45 4.33
N VAL A 64 -4.85 -0.24 3.28
CA VAL A 64 -5.07 -1.68 3.29
C VAL A 64 -4.30 -2.29 2.14
N ASN A 65 -3.33 -3.15 2.45
CA ASN A 65 -2.62 -3.96 1.46
C ASN A 65 -3.15 -5.39 1.52
N VAL A 66 -3.52 -5.96 0.37
CA VAL A 66 -3.93 -7.34 0.23
C VAL A 66 -2.84 -8.09 -0.51
N MET A 67 -2.45 -9.24 0.03
CA MET A 67 -1.40 -10.09 -0.52
C MET A 67 -1.94 -11.47 -0.88
N THR A 68 -1.16 -12.24 -1.62
CA THR A 68 -1.36 -13.68 -1.76
C THR A 68 -1.00 -14.41 -0.46
N CYS A 69 -1.73 -15.49 -0.15
CA CYS A 69 -1.46 -16.29 1.05
C CYS A 69 -0.14 -17.07 1.01
N ALA A 70 0.33 -17.44 -0.19
CA ALA A 70 1.43 -18.38 -0.34
C ALA A 70 2.81 -17.71 -0.22
N ASP A 71 2.94 -16.51 -0.76
CA ASP A 71 4.21 -15.82 -1.01
C ASP A 71 4.16 -14.32 -0.71
N SER A 72 3.07 -13.84 -0.10
CA SER A 72 2.90 -12.43 0.34
C SER A 72 3.08 -11.40 -0.78
N VAL A 73 2.79 -11.77 -2.03
CA VAL A 73 2.81 -10.85 -3.17
C VAL A 73 1.61 -9.92 -3.09
N GLY A 74 1.85 -8.61 -3.08
CA GLY A 74 0.80 -7.60 -3.04
C GLY A 74 -0.06 -7.62 -4.31
N ILE A 75 -1.36 -7.86 -4.16
CA ILE A 75 -2.33 -7.94 -5.25
C ILE A 75 -3.33 -6.79 -5.24
N GLY A 76 -3.31 -5.96 -4.20
CA GLY A 76 -4.16 -4.78 -4.13
C GLY A 76 -3.76 -3.86 -2.97
N SER A 77 -3.80 -2.57 -3.22
CA SER A 77 -3.54 -1.52 -2.24
C SER A 77 -4.64 -0.47 -2.28
N TYR A 78 -5.18 -0.12 -1.12
CA TYR A 78 -6.34 0.75 -0.99
C TYR A 78 -6.09 1.81 0.08
N VAL A 79 -6.66 3.01 -0.11
CA VAL A 79 -6.78 4.01 0.96
C VAL A 79 -8.23 4.34 1.18
N TYR A 80 -8.67 4.16 2.43
CA TYR A 80 -10.01 4.47 2.88
C TYR A 80 -10.00 5.67 3.81
N ARG A 81 -10.87 6.63 3.51
CA ARG A 81 -11.08 7.83 4.34
C ARG A 81 -12.42 7.76 5.02
N LYS A 82 -12.49 8.12 6.31
CA LYS A 82 -13.77 8.17 7.03
C LYS A 82 -14.68 9.25 6.43
N HIS A 83 -15.90 8.88 6.07
CA HIS A 83 -16.93 9.79 5.60
C HIS A 83 -18.32 9.33 6.05
N GLY A 84 -19.05 10.20 6.74
CA GLY A 84 -20.32 9.87 7.37
C GLY A 84 -21.44 9.45 6.40
N GLY A 85 -21.34 9.84 5.13
CA GLY A 85 -22.30 9.45 4.08
C GLY A 85 -21.98 8.13 3.36
N ALA A 86 -20.82 7.53 3.62
CA ALA A 86 -20.37 6.33 2.93
C ALA A 86 -20.98 5.05 3.53
N LYS A 87 -21.20 4.04 2.68
CA LYS A 87 -21.66 2.72 3.15
C LYS A 87 -20.58 2.07 4.01
N GLY A 88 -20.83 1.97 5.32
CA GLY A 88 -19.82 1.50 6.29
C GLY A 88 -18.94 2.61 6.88
N GLY A 89 -19.24 3.88 6.56
CA GLY A 89 -18.58 5.05 7.15
C GLY A 89 -17.20 5.39 6.56
N TYR A 90 -16.80 4.73 5.48
CA TYR A 90 -15.53 4.94 4.79
C TYR A 90 -15.73 4.97 3.28
N ASP A 91 -15.04 5.90 2.61
CA ASP A 91 -14.92 5.96 1.15
C ASP A 91 -13.53 5.50 0.73
N GLU A 92 -13.47 4.67 -0.32
CA GLU A 92 -12.22 4.39 -1.04
C GLU A 92 -11.84 5.61 -1.86
N VAL A 93 -10.65 6.14 -1.58
CA VAL A 93 -10.10 7.36 -2.20
C VAL A 93 -8.82 7.09 -2.99
N TYR A 94 -8.28 5.88 -2.92
CA TYR A 94 -7.21 5.36 -3.76
C TYR A 94 -7.35 3.83 -3.86
N ALA A 95 -7.13 3.29 -5.06
CA ALA A 95 -7.05 1.86 -5.30
C ALA A 95 -6.04 1.56 -6.40
N ASN A 96 -5.28 0.49 -6.22
CA ASN A 96 -4.45 -0.10 -7.25
C ASN A 96 -4.46 -1.63 -7.06
N GLU A 97 -4.93 -2.36 -8.06
CA GLU A 97 -5.02 -3.83 -8.06
C GLU A 97 -4.07 -4.46 -9.08
N GLN A 98 -3.02 -3.76 -9.51
CA GLN A 98 -2.05 -4.26 -10.47
C GLN A 98 -0.87 -4.92 -9.73
N PRO A 99 -0.78 -6.26 -9.66
CA PRO A 99 0.29 -6.91 -8.92
C PRO A 99 1.66 -6.71 -9.60
N SER A 100 2.77 -6.67 -8.87
CA SER A 100 2.86 -6.72 -7.41
C SER A 100 2.85 -5.30 -6.81
N VAL A 101 1.75 -4.88 -6.18
CA VAL A 101 1.59 -3.53 -5.65
C VAL A 101 1.62 -3.51 -4.14
N TYR A 102 2.28 -2.50 -3.57
CA TYR A 102 2.28 -2.23 -2.15
C TYR A 102 2.16 -0.74 -1.88
N ALA A 103 1.35 -0.36 -0.90
CA ALA A 103 1.21 1.03 -0.45
C ALA A 103 1.78 1.21 0.96
N GLY A 104 2.70 2.16 1.09
CA GLY A 104 3.31 2.59 2.34
C GLY A 104 3.13 4.09 2.55
N ILE A 105 3.91 4.60 3.50
CA ILE A 105 3.93 6.01 3.86
C ILE A 105 5.38 6.46 3.88
N ASN A 106 5.68 7.53 3.15
CA ASN A 106 6.98 8.16 3.19
C ASN A 106 6.81 9.67 3.36
N LYS A 107 7.38 10.24 4.42
CA LYS A 107 7.32 11.68 4.72
C LYS A 107 5.90 12.29 4.66
N GLY A 108 4.89 11.53 5.08
CA GLY A 108 3.49 11.96 5.08
C GLY A 108 2.79 11.89 3.72
N GLU A 109 3.44 11.33 2.71
CA GLU A 109 2.86 11.03 1.40
C GLU A 109 2.49 9.55 1.31
N LEU A 110 1.50 9.24 0.46
CA LEU A 110 1.20 7.87 0.09
C LEU A 110 2.28 7.42 -0.90
N GLU A 111 3.07 6.42 -0.55
CA GLU A 111 4.09 5.86 -1.45
C GLU A 111 3.60 4.51 -1.95
N VAL A 112 3.62 4.30 -3.25
CA VAL A 112 3.16 3.06 -3.88
C VAL A 112 4.29 2.47 -4.68
N SER A 113 4.72 1.28 -4.31
CA SER A 113 5.76 0.54 -5.01
C SER A 113 5.15 -0.57 -5.87
N ARG A 114 5.76 -0.78 -7.03
CA ARG A 114 5.33 -1.78 -8.01
C ARG A 114 6.54 -2.42 -8.66
N GLN A 115 6.62 -3.74 -8.62
CA GLN A 115 7.69 -4.44 -9.34
C GLN A 115 7.43 -4.37 -10.85
N THR A 116 8.51 -4.22 -11.61
CA THR A 116 8.51 -4.17 -13.07
C THR A 116 9.23 -5.40 -13.63
N TYR A 117 8.73 -5.87 -14.77
CA TYR A 117 9.22 -7.07 -15.43
C TYR A 117 9.64 -6.74 -16.86
N ALA A 118 10.89 -7.00 -17.22
CA ALA A 118 11.34 -6.98 -18.59
C ALA A 118 10.82 -8.20 -19.37
N ALA A 119 10.88 -8.14 -20.70
CA ALA A 119 10.30 -9.17 -21.58
C ALA A 119 10.85 -10.61 -21.36
N ARG A 120 11.99 -10.76 -20.68
CA ARG A 120 12.63 -12.06 -20.40
C ARG A 120 12.65 -12.42 -18.92
N ASP A 121 11.97 -11.65 -18.09
CA ASP A 121 11.94 -11.91 -16.66
C ASP A 121 11.11 -13.15 -16.38
N LYS A 122 11.58 -13.92 -15.40
CA LYS A 122 10.77 -14.99 -14.81
C LYS A 122 9.75 -14.34 -13.89
N VAL A 123 8.58 -14.96 -13.74
CA VAL A 123 7.51 -14.48 -12.85
C VAL A 123 8.00 -14.29 -11.40
N CYS A 124 8.95 -15.10 -10.93
CA CYS A 124 9.54 -14.97 -9.59
C CYS A 124 10.45 -13.75 -9.40
N CYS A 125 10.87 -13.15 -10.50
CA CYS A 125 12.17 -12.51 -10.58
C CYS A 125 12.05 -11.22 -11.41
N PRO A 126 11.41 -10.18 -10.84
CA PRO A 126 11.32 -8.86 -11.46
C PRO A 126 12.71 -8.25 -11.67
N SER A 127 12.87 -7.44 -12.71
CA SER A 127 14.12 -6.73 -13.00
C SER A 127 14.20 -5.34 -12.39
N GLY A 128 13.09 -4.79 -11.89
CA GLY A 128 13.08 -3.45 -11.31
C GLY A 128 11.85 -3.09 -10.51
N GLU A 129 11.73 -1.82 -10.15
CA GLU A 129 10.65 -1.27 -9.34
C GLU A 129 10.31 0.15 -9.76
N ASP A 130 9.02 0.45 -9.86
CA ASP A 130 8.47 1.80 -9.90
C ASP A 130 7.99 2.18 -8.50
N VAL A 131 8.49 3.30 -7.97
CA VAL A 131 8.00 3.90 -6.73
C VAL A 131 7.36 5.23 -7.06
N THR A 132 6.10 5.39 -6.70
CA THR A 132 5.34 6.62 -6.96
C THR A 132 4.79 7.18 -5.67
N SER A 133 5.11 8.44 -5.37
CA SER A 133 4.56 9.17 -4.24
C SER A 133 3.36 10.00 -4.67
N TYR A 134 2.32 10.02 -3.85
CA TYR A 134 1.08 10.73 -4.08
C TYR A 134 0.76 11.69 -2.94
N ARG A 135 0.23 12.85 -3.30
CA ARG A 135 -0.31 13.84 -2.38
C ARG A 135 -1.81 13.98 -2.52
N TRP A 136 -2.49 14.17 -1.40
CA TRP A 136 -3.91 14.51 -1.41
C TRP A 136 -4.12 15.95 -1.89
N LYS A 137 -4.87 16.12 -2.99
CA LYS A 137 -5.22 17.44 -3.53
C LYS A 137 -6.59 17.38 -4.18
N ASN A 138 -7.43 18.38 -3.88
CA ASN A 138 -8.76 18.55 -4.51
C ASN A 138 -9.63 17.28 -4.45
N GLY A 139 -9.61 16.55 -3.33
CA GLY A 139 -10.47 15.38 -3.15
C GLY A 139 -9.94 14.08 -3.75
N ARG A 140 -8.68 14.02 -4.21
CA ARG A 140 -8.05 12.81 -4.74
C ARG A 140 -6.56 12.77 -4.48
N PHE A 141 -5.97 11.57 -4.51
CA PHE A 141 -4.52 11.42 -4.60
C PHE A 141 -4.06 11.81 -6.00
N THR A 142 -3.07 12.70 -6.07
CA THR A 142 -2.40 13.10 -7.31
C THR A 142 -0.94 12.71 -7.20
N GLU A 143 -0.40 12.10 -8.25
CA GLU A 143 1.01 11.79 -8.35
C GLU A 143 1.85 13.05 -8.11
N HIS A 144 2.87 12.91 -7.28
CA HIS A 144 3.78 13.97 -6.90
C HIS A 144 5.18 13.71 -7.46
N THR A 145 5.71 12.51 -7.23
CA THR A 145 7.02 12.09 -7.76
C THR A 145 6.96 10.62 -8.13
N SER A 146 7.74 10.21 -9.14
CA SER A 146 7.94 8.82 -9.50
C SER A 146 9.42 8.55 -9.73
N SER A 147 9.89 7.35 -9.37
CA SER A 147 11.23 6.88 -9.68
C SER A 147 11.17 5.43 -10.15
N HIS A 148 12.07 5.09 -11.08
CA HIS A 148 12.28 3.72 -11.53
C HIS A 148 13.67 3.25 -11.11
N THR A 149 13.77 2.03 -10.58
CA THR A 149 15.04 1.40 -10.19
C THR A 149 15.21 0.07 -10.90
N ASP A 150 16.30 -0.08 -11.66
CA ASP A 150 16.75 -1.37 -12.18
C ASP A 150 17.50 -2.15 -11.08
N TYR A 151 17.05 -3.34 -10.72
CA TYR A 151 17.74 -4.16 -9.72
C TYR A 151 19.14 -4.62 -10.18
N ASN A 152 19.36 -4.76 -11.49
CA ASN A 152 20.68 -5.09 -12.04
C ASN A 152 21.71 -3.95 -11.91
N LYS A 153 21.28 -2.74 -11.51
CA LYS A 153 22.14 -1.57 -11.30
C LYS A 153 22.10 -1.01 -9.88
N ALA A 154 21.32 -1.62 -8.98
CA ALA A 154 21.23 -1.21 -7.59
C ALA A 154 22.48 -1.64 -6.79
N THR A 155 23.66 -1.12 -7.14
CA THR A 155 24.79 -1.05 -6.20
C THR A 155 24.53 0.10 -5.22
N PRO A 156 24.84 -0.06 -3.92
CA PRO A 156 24.88 1.08 -3.02
C PRO A 156 25.89 2.09 -3.57
N ASP A 157 25.47 3.35 -3.69
CA ASP A 157 26.40 4.47 -3.68
C ASP A 157 27.02 4.49 -2.28
N ASP A 158 28.10 3.72 -2.10
CA ASP A 158 28.99 3.85 -0.95
C ASP A 158 29.72 5.18 -1.15
N GLY A 159 29.13 6.23 -0.57
CA GLY A 159 29.76 7.54 -0.48
C GLY A 159 31.01 7.44 0.39
N THR A 160 32.15 7.16 -0.24
CA THR A 160 33.48 7.25 0.36
C THR A 160 34.19 8.52 -0.14
N GLU A 161 34.29 9.47 0.80
CA GLU A 161 35.34 10.46 1.10
C GLU A 161 35.81 11.54 0.10
N SER A 162 35.86 12.78 0.63
CA SER A 162 37.10 13.57 0.60
C SER A 162 37.17 14.48 1.84
N GLU A 163 38.12 14.16 2.72
CA GLU A 163 38.76 15.10 3.64
C GLU A 163 39.31 16.31 2.87
N GLY A 164 39.23 17.48 3.50
CA GLY A 164 39.92 18.71 3.15
C GLY A 164 40.10 19.55 4.40
#